data_AF-A0A3D1TU30-F1
#
_entry.id   AF-A0A3D1TU30-F1
#
_cell.length_a   1.000
_cell.length_b   1.000
_cell.length_c   1.000
_cell.angle_alpha   90.00
_cell.angle_beta   90.00
_cell.angle_gamma   90.00
#
_symmetry.space_group_name_H-M   'P 1'
#
loop_
_entity.id
_entity.type
_entity.pdbx_description
1 polymer ?
#
loop_
_entity_poly.entity_id
_entity_poly.type
_entity_poly.pdbx_seq_one_letter_code
_entity_poly.pdbx_strand_id
1 'polypeptide(L)'
;MCAAERHADDSGDTRPTVLVVDDDALNVDLLTVYLEEEGYNVSAAFSGSAALDVVAGTPPDLIFLDAMMPGMDGFTVCRQLKSNPDTRVIPIVIVTALSTSEDRVQGIEAGADDFLSKPVNRHEFVTRARSLLRIKRYEEEVREQLDFTRTVTTSLGEGVCAVDGGGRLTFMNPAAEAMLGWTQEELRGKNTHEVFHFQTANGERVAEEDCALLAVLSSGAAFHSEKEVFTRRDGSIFPIACTSSALVSKERILGAVVAFWDITQRKEEEAQLLSAKEETEAANREISRLNHQLQEENLRLSAELEVTRRLQQMVLPRPAELSSVAGLGIAAYMHPATEVGGDYYDVLQDGNGKLKIGIGDVTGHGLESGVLMLMVQMAVRTLQAAGEGDPERFLAVLNEAVWGNLQRMGSDKNLSLSLVDYEAGCMRLSGQHESLLLARSGKPVQIIETTHLGFPIGMMEEIGEFLAHREITLERGDVAVLYSDGIPEAENSAGEHYGMERVCSLLEKSANAEAEVIKDELLDDLQRFIGAQKLFDDITLIVLKQL
;
A
#
# COMPACT_ATOMS: atom_id res chain seq x y z
N MET A 1 -45.14 -15.01 41.68
CA MET A 1 -45.06 -15.67 40.37
C MET A 1 -43.59 -15.89 40.06
N CYS A 2 -43.07 -17.07 40.40
CA CYS A 2 -41.73 -17.49 40.01
C CYS A 2 -41.85 -18.27 38.70
N ALA A 3 -41.18 -17.81 37.65
CA ALA A 3 -40.97 -18.60 36.45
C ALA A 3 -39.75 -19.49 36.71
N ALA A 4 -40.01 -20.79 36.85
CA ALA A 4 -38.97 -21.81 36.89
C ALA A 4 -38.49 -22.06 35.46
N GLU A 5 -37.23 -21.70 35.20
CA GLU A 5 -36.50 -22.06 34.00
C GLU A 5 -36.38 -23.59 33.93
N ARG A 6 -37.05 -24.19 32.95
CA ARG A 6 -36.78 -25.56 32.53
C ARG A 6 -35.58 -25.47 31.60
N HIS A 7 -34.45 -25.99 32.05
CA HIS A 7 -33.38 -26.38 31.15
C HIS A 7 -33.94 -27.41 30.16
N ALA A 8 -34.09 -26.99 28.91
CA ALA A 8 -34.24 -27.89 27.78
C ALA A 8 -32.90 -28.59 27.58
N ASP A 9 -32.88 -29.88 27.88
CA ASP A 9 -31.81 -30.81 27.56
C ASP A 9 -31.88 -31.06 26.04
N ASP A 10 -31.12 -30.30 25.27
CA ASP A 10 -31.00 -30.42 23.81
C ASP A 10 -29.72 -31.19 23.49
N SER A 11 -29.77 -32.50 23.73
CA SER A 11 -28.91 -33.49 23.08
C SER A 11 -29.84 -34.41 22.30
N GLY A 12 -29.65 -34.50 20.97
CA GLY A 12 -30.49 -35.30 20.08
C GLY A 12 -30.79 -36.68 20.66
N ASP A 13 -32.08 -36.95 20.93
CA ASP A 13 -32.60 -38.19 21.50
C ASP A 13 -32.52 -39.32 20.47
N THR A 14 -31.31 -39.80 20.18
CA THR A 14 -31.11 -41.12 19.58
C THR A 14 -31.28 -42.14 20.69
N ARG A 15 -32.52 -42.65 20.84
CA ARG A 15 -32.82 -43.74 21.77
C ARG A 15 -31.85 -44.91 21.53
N PRO A 16 -31.21 -45.45 22.59
CA PRO A 16 -30.29 -46.57 22.43
C PRO A 16 -30.95 -47.75 21.71
N THR A 17 -30.23 -48.33 20.77
CA THR A 17 -30.70 -49.48 19.98
C THR A 17 -30.21 -50.77 20.61
N VAL A 18 -31.13 -51.63 21.03
CA VAL A 18 -30.82 -52.93 21.62
C VAL A 18 -31.15 -54.03 20.63
N LEU A 19 -30.19 -54.89 20.32
CA LEU A 19 -30.40 -56.06 19.47
C LEU A 19 -30.82 -57.25 20.31
N VAL A 20 -31.99 -57.82 20.01
CA VAL A 20 -32.47 -59.08 20.59
C VAL A 20 -32.29 -60.21 19.58
N VAL A 21 -31.62 -61.28 19.99
CA VAL A 21 -31.31 -62.44 19.14
C VAL A 21 -31.81 -63.72 19.79
N ASP A 22 -32.80 -64.37 19.18
CA ASP A 22 -33.37 -65.65 19.63
C ASP A 22 -34.03 -66.34 18.41
N ASP A 23 -33.91 -67.66 18.26
CA ASP A 23 -34.49 -68.38 17.12
C ASP A 23 -36.01 -68.60 17.25
N ASP A 24 -36.56 -68.42 18.46
CA ASP A 24 -38.01 -68.44 18.70
C ASP A 24 -38.59 -67.02 18.62
N ALA A 25 -39.43 -66.80 17.60
CA ALA A 25 -40.07 -65.51 17.37
C ALA A 25 -40.91 -65.01 18.55
N LEU A 26 -41.49 -65.92 19.36
CA LEU A 26 -42.27 -65.53 20.54
C LEU A 26 -41.37 -64.93 21.64
N ASN A 27 -40.13 -65.41 21.78
CA ASN A 27 -39.17 -64.85 22.73
C ASN A 27 -38.71 -63.48 22.27
N VAL A 28 -38.38 -63.33 20.98
CA VAL A 28 -38.00 -62.04 20.38
C VAL A 28 -39.12 -61.01 20.59
N ASP A 29 -40.37 -61.34 20.26
CA ASP A 29 -41.51 -60.44 20.42
C ASP A 29 -41.69 -60.02 21.88
N LEU A 30 -41.60 -60.97 22.82
CA LEU A 30 -41.75 -60.69 24.25
C LEU A 30 -40.67 -59.75 24.79
N LEU A 31 -39.40 -60.03 24.47
CA LEU A 31 -38.26 -59.21 24.92
C LEU A 31 -38.26 -57.83 24.24
N THR A 32 -38.70 -57.77 22.98
CA THR A 32 -38.90 -56.51 22.26
C THR A 32 -39.91 -55.63 22.99
N VAL A 33 -41.09 -56.15 23.32
CA VAL A 33 -42.10 -55.39 24.09
C VAL A 33 -41.53 -54.87 25.41
N TYR A 34 -40.79 -55.70 26.15
CA TYR A 34 -40.18 -55.29 27.42
C TYR A 34 -39.20 -54.13 27.29
N LEU A 35 -38.43 -54.06 26.20
CA LEU A 35 -37.46 -52.99 25.95
C LEU A 35 -38.13 -51.73 25.37
N GLU A 36 -39.10 -51.89 24.46
CA GLU A 36 -39.84 -50.78 23.86
C GLU A 36 -40.67 -50.01 24.90
N GLU A 37 -41.27 -50.71 25.88
CA GLU A 37 -41.98 -50.08 27.01
C GLU A 37 -41.05 -49.21 27.89
N GLU A 38 -39.75 -49.51 27.92
CA GLU A 38 -38.73 -48.73 28.63
C GLU A 38 -38.10 -47.64 27.74
N GLY A 39 -38.57 -47.51 26.49
CA GLY A 39 -38.19 -46.45 25.56
C GLY A 39 -36.96 -46.74 24.71
N TYR A 40 -36.50 -48.00 24.63
CA TYR A 40 -35.39 -48.38 23.74
C TYR A 40 -35.86 -48.62 22.31
N ASN A 41 -34.97 -48.37 21.35
CA ASN A 41 -35.16 -48.89 19.99
C ASN A 41 -34.73 -50.35 19.98
N VAL A 42 -35.47 -51.24 19.32
CA VAL A 42 -35.14 -52.67 19.29
C VAL A 42 -34.92 -53.12 17.86
N SER A 43 -33.79 -53.80 17.63
CA SER A 43 -33.56 -54.59 16.42
C SER A 43 -33.66 -56.07 16.77
N ALA A 44 -34.12 -56.87 15.81
CA ALA A 44 -34.37 -58.29 16.00
C ALA A 44 -33.55 -59.12 15.01
N ALA A 45 -33.02 -60.25 15.48
CA ALA A 45 -32.43 -61.27 14.62
C ALA A 45 -32.86 -62.67 15.10
N PHE A 46 -33.11 -63.56 14.16
CA PHE A 46 -33.64 -64.91 14.43
C PHE A 46 -32.61 -66.03 14.26
N SER A 47 -31.34 -65.67 14.08
CA SER A 47 -30.23 -66.60 13.99
C SER A 47 -28.90 -65.90 14.25
N GLY A 48 -27.86 -66.67 14.59
CA GLY A 48 -26.52 -66.11 14.80
C GLY A 48 -25.96 -65.41 13.56
N SER A 49 -26.22 -65.91 12.35
CA SER A 49 -25.77 -65.24 11.12
C SER A 49 -26.50 -63.91 10.88
N ALA A 50 -27.81 -63.88 11.10
CA ALA A 50 -28.60 -62.66 10.95
C ALA A 50 -28.17 -61.60 11.99
N ALA A 51 -27.80 -62.01 13.21
CA ALA A 51 -27.28 -61.10 14.21
C ALA A 51 -25.98 -60.41 13.78
N LEU A 52 -25.05 -61.16 13.18
CA LEU A 52 -23.80 -60.61 12.65
C LEU A 52 -24.07 -59.64 11.49
N ASP A 53 -25.00 -59.96 10.59
CA ASP A 53 -25.40 -59.08 9.49
C ASP A 53 -25.99 -57.75 10.01
N VAL A 54 -26.84 -57.81 11.05
CA VAL A 54 -27.41 -56.63 11.69
C VAL A 54 -26.31 -55.77 12.32
N VAL A 55 -25.40 -56.37 13.09
CA VAL A 55 -24.30 -55.63 13.75
C VAL A 55 -23.35 -54.99 12.72
N ALA A 56 -23.10 -55.66 11.59
CA ALA A 56 -22.25 -55.12 10.53
C ALA A 56 -22.90 -53.96 9.76
N GLY A 57 -24.23 -53.94 9.64
CA GLY A 57 -24.97 -52.86 8.99
C GLY A 57 -25.19 -51.65 9.92
N THR A 58 -25.82 -51.90 11.07
CA THR A 58 -26.15 -50.87 12.07
C THR A 58 -25.76 -51.37 13.46
N PRO A 59 -24.59 -50.97 14.00
CA PRO A 59 -24.11 -51.45 15.29
C PRO A 59 -25.07 -51.09 16.42
N PRO A 60 -25.57 -52.05 17.22
CA PRO A 60 -26.42 -51.78 18.36
C PRO A 60 -25.60 -51.30 19.58
N ASP A 61 -26.30 -50.72 20.55
CA ASP A 61 -25.76 -50.27 21.83
C ASP A 61 -25.64 -51.36 22.88
N LEU A 62 -26.40 -52.45 22.72
CA LEU A 62 -26.42 -53.61 23.60
C LEU A 62 -26.98 -54.81 22.81
N ILE A 63 -26.50 -56.02 23.10
CA ILE A 63 -27.00 -57.25 22.48
C ILE A 63 -27.50 -58.19 23.58
N PHE A 64 -28.76 -58.64 23.48
CA PHE A 64 -29.25 -59.83 24.19
C PHE A 64 -29.24 -61.01 23.23
N LEU A 65 -28.51 -62.06 23.58
CA LEU A 65 -28.17 -63.14 22.66
C LEU A 65 -28.52 -64.49 23.27
N ASP A 66 -29.42 -65.24 22.63
CA ASP A 66 -29.72 -66.60 23.06
C ASP A 66 -28.49 -67.51 22.90
N ALA A 67 -28.22 -68.32 23.92
CA ALA A 67 -27.10 -69.26 23.92
C ALA A 67 -27.30 -70.39 22.90
N MET A 68 -28.54 -70.86 22.73
CA MET A 68 -28.86 -72.10 21.99
C MET A 68 -29.68 -71.79 20.75
N MET A 69 -29.02 -71.61 19.60
CA MET A 69 -29.69 -71.39 18.31
C MET A 69 -29.21 -72.41 17.25
N PRO A 70 -30.07 -72.81 16.29
CA PRO A 70 -29.68 -73.67 15.18
C PRO A 70 -28.57 -73.07 14.30
N GLY A 71 -27.63 -73.91 13.89
CA GLY A 71 -26.54 -73.55 12.97
C GLY A 71 -25.36 -72.86 13.66
N MET A 72 -25.56 -71.68 14.23
CA MET A 72 -24.53 -70.94 14.97
C MET A 72 -25.04 -70.58 16.36
N ASP A 73 -24.39 -71.13 17.40
CA ASP A 73 -24.73 -70.86 18.79
C ASP A 73 -24.34 -69.43 19.24
N GLY A 74 -24.99 -68.94 20.29
CA GLY A 74 -24.78 -67.59 20.81
C GLY A 74 -23.36 -67.38 21.34
N PHE A 75 -22.71 -68.41 21.88
CA PHE A 75 -21.32 -68.31 22.33
C PHE A 75 -20.36 -68.04 21.17
N THR A 76 -20.60 -68.64 20.00
CA THR A 76 -19.79 -68.43 18.80
C THR A 76 -19.98 -67.03 18.24
N VAL A 77 -21.22 -66.52 18.20
CA VAL A 77 -21.51 -65.14 17.83
C VAL A 77 -20.80 -64.16 18.79
N CYS A 78 -20.92 -64.38 20.10
CA CYS A 78 -20.27 -63.53 21.12
C CYS A 78 -18.75 -63.47 20.92
N ARG A 79 -18.09 -64.62 20.73
CA ARG A 79 -16.64 -64.67 20.47
C ARG A 79 -16.24 -63.90 19.22
N GLN A 80 -17.01 -64.04 18.13
CA GLN A 80 -16.71 -63.32 16.89
C GLN A 80 -16.81 -61.81 17.10
N LEU A 81 -17.87 -61.33 17.74
CA LEU A 81 -18.05 -59.90 18.02
C LEU A 81 -16.98 -59.37 18.97
N LYS A 82 -16.65 -60.08 20.05
CA LYS A 82 -15.61 -59.66 21.00
C LYS A 82 -14.19 -59.73 20.45
N SER A 83 -13.96 -60.52 19.39
CA SER A 83 -12.66 -60.58 18.71
C SER A 83 -12.39 -59.41 17.75
N ASN A 84 -13.43 -58.71 17.30
CA ASN A 84 -13.31 -57.61 16.33
C ASN A 84 -13.13 -56.26 17.07
N PRO A 85 -12.06 -55.47 16.79
CA PRO A 85 -11.85 -54.16 17.40
C PRO A 85 -13.03 -53.19 17.32
N ASP A 86 -13.83 -53.27 16.25
CA ASP A 86 -14.93 -52.34 15.99
C ASP A 86 -16.20 -52.69 16.75
N THR A 87 -16.39 -53.97 17.12
CA THR A 87 -17.61 -54.45 17.79
C THR A 87 -17.37 -54.98 19.20
N ARG A 88 -16.12 -55.19 19.63
CA ARG A 88 -15.78 -55.72 20.97
C ARG A 88 -16.28 -54.86 22.13
N VAL A 89 -16.49 -53.57 21.88
CA VAL A 89 -16.95 -52.58 22.86
C VAL A 89 -18.47 -52.65 23.08
N ILE A 90 -19.22 -53.34 22.22
CA ILE A 90 -20.66 -53.50 22.38
C ILE A 90 -20.91 -54.48 23.53
N PRO A 91 -21.67 -54.11 24.57
CA PRO A 91 -22.02 -55.03 25.65
C PRO A 91 -22.91 -56.18 25.13
N ILE A 92 -22.63 -57.41 25.56
CA ILE A 92 -23.36 -58.62 25.17
C ILE A 92 -23.84 -59.34 26.43
N VAL A 93 -25.14 -59.59 26.51
CA VAL A 93 -25.78 -60.38 27.56
C VAL A 93 -26.28 -61.70 26.98
N ILE A 94 -25.77 -62.81 27.48
CA ILE A 94 -26.21 -64.14 27.03
C ILE A 94 -27.49 -64.52 27.77
N VAL A 95 -28.56 -64.80 27.03
CA VAL A 95 -29.82 -65.33 27.56
C VAL A 95 -29.80 -66.85 27.40
N THR A 96 -30.00 -67.62 28.47
CA THR A 96 -29.82 -69.08 28.41
C THR A 96 -30.77 -69.87 29.31
N ALA A 97 -31.24 -71.03 28.85
CA ALA A 97 -31.96 -72.00 29.69
C ALA A 97 -31.03 -72.85 30.57
N LEU A 98 -29.72 -72.69 30.38
CA LEU A 98 -28.69 -73.45 31.05
C LEU A 98 -28.44 -72.89 32.46
N SER A 99 -28.67 -73.73 33.48
CA SER A 99 -28.64 -73.34 34.90
C SER A 99 -27.43 -73.92 35.66
N THR A 100 -26.50 -74.57 34.96
CA THR A 100 -25.29 -75.14 35.60
C THR A 100 -24.18 -74.10 35.70
N SER A 101 -23.23 -74.34 36.63
CA SER A 101 -22.04 -73.51 36.76
C SER A 101 -21.11 -73.56 35.54
N GLU A 102 -21.14 -74.64 34.75
CA GLU A 102 -20.29 -74.83 33.57
C GLU A 102 -20.70 -73.92 32.41
N ASP A 103 -22.01 -73.74 32.21
CA ASP A 103 -22.55 -72.90 31.13
C ASP A 103 -22.27 -71.40 31.37
N ARG A 104 -22.20 -70.98 32.63
CA ARG A 104 -21.79 -69.62 33.02
C ARG A 104 -20.31 -69.36 32.80
N VAL A 105 -19.46 -70.38 33.02
CA VAL A 105 -18.03 -70.29 32.71
C VAL A 105 -17.82 -70.14 31.21
N GLN A 106 -18.54 -70.90 30.39
CA GLN A 106 -18.47 -70.81 28.93
C GLN A 106 -18.87 -69.41 28.39
N GLY A 107 -19.86 -68.75 29.01
CA GLY A 107 -20.24 -67.38 28.65
C GLY A 107 -19.18 -66.33 28.96
N ILE A 108 -18.52 -66.45 30.11
CA ILE A 108 -17.42 -65.56 30.50
C ILE A 108 -16.20 -65.78 29.59
N GLU A 109 -15.86 -67.04 29.28
CA GLU A 109 -14.78 -67.37 28.35
C GLU A 109 -15.05 -66.91 26.91
N ALA A 110 -16.33 -66.80 26.52
CA ALA A 110 -16.73 -66.22 25.24
C ALA A 110 -16.64 -64.68 25.20
N GLY A 111 -16.40 -64.04 26.34
CA GLY A 111 -16.28 -62.58 26.48
C GLY A 111 -17.58 -61.85 26.71
N ALA A 112 -18.66 -62.52 27.13
CA ALA A 112 -19.93 -61.86 27.45
C ALA A 112 -19.80 -60.96 28.70
N ASP A 113 -20.51 -59.84 28.69
CA ASP A 113 -20.49 -58.86 29.78
C ASP A 113 -21.44 -59.24 30.93
N ASP A 114 -22.50 -59.99 30.62
CA ASP A 114 -23.42 -60.54 31.62
C ASP A 114 -24.21 -61.75 31.08
N PHE A 115 -25.05 -62.37 31.91
CA PHE A 115 -25.96 -63.44 31.50
C PHE A 115 -27.34 -63.34 32.18
N LEU A 116 -28.36 -63.94 31.57
CA LEU A 116 -29.72 -64.05 32.09
C LEU A 116 -30.25 -65.48 31.92
N SER A 117 -30.92 -66.00 32.94
CA SER A 117 -31.50 -67.35 32.90
C SER A 117 -32.96 -67.32 32.38
N LYS A 118 -33.33 -68.28 31.51
CA LYS A 118 -34.72 -68.52 31.09
C LYS A 118 -35.47 -69.33 32.17
N PRO A 119 -36.75 -69.05 32.48
CA PRO A 119 -37.59 -68.01 31.88
C PRO A 119 -37.17 -66.60 32.31
N VAL A 120 -37.10 -65.67 31.35
CA VAL A 120 -36.58 -64.31 31.57
C VAL A 120 -37.52 -63.52 32.47
N ASN A 121 -36.97 -62.98 33.57
CA ASN A 121 -37.70 -62.05 34.42
C ASN A 121 -37.60 -60.62 33.86
N ARG A 122 -38.75 -59.98 33.58
CA ARG A 122 -38.81 -58.59 33.06
C ARG A 122 -37.96 -57.60 33.86
N HIS A 123 -37.99 -57.67 35.19
CA HIS A 123 -37.24 -56.74 36.03
C HIS A 123 -35.73 -56.96 35.91
N GLU A 124 -35.29 -58.21 35.88
CA GLU A 124 -33.87 -58.53 35.74
C GLU A 124 -33.36 -58.09 34.37
N PHE A 125 -34.09 -58.44 33.31
CA PHE A 125 -33.78 -58.10 31.93
C PHE A 125 -33.63 -56.59 31.69
N VAL A 126 -34.63 -55.81 32.09
CA VAL A 126 -34.60 -54.34 31.97
C VAL A 126 -33.49 -53.72 32.83
N THR A 127 -33.25 -54.25 34.04
CA THR A 127 -32.19 -53.74 34.92
C THR A 127 -30.81 -53.97 34.32
N ARG A 128 -30.56 -55.15 33.71
CA ARG A 128 -29.31 -55.43 33.00
C ARG A 128 -29.12 -54.48 31.82
N ALA A 129 -30.16 -54.29 31.01
CA ALA A 129 -30.12 -53.38 29.89
C ALA A 129 -29.71 -51.97 30.33
N ARG A 130 -30.40 -51.44 31.35
CA ARG A 130 -30.14 -50.10 31.88
C ARG A 130 -28.73 -49.95 32.46
N SER A 131 -28.23 -50.96 33.18
CA SER A 131 -26.90 -50.91 33.80
C SER A 131 -25.78 -50.89 32.77
N LEU A 132 -25.84 -51.78 31.77
CA LEU A 132 -24.79 -51.91 30.76
C LEU A 132 -24.78 -50.72 29.80
N LEU A 133 -25.95 -50.22 29.40
CA LEU A 133 -26.06 -49.00 28.60
C LEU A 133 -25.50 -47.78 29.36
N ARG A 134 -25.71 -47.69 30.68
CA ARG A 134 -25.14 -46.61 31.50
C ARG A 134 -23.61 -46.69 31.57
N ILE A 135 -23.04 -47.88 31.70
CA ILE A 135 -21.59 -48.07 31.73
C ILE A 135 -20.99 -47.68 30.38
N LYS A 136 -21.56 -48.17 29.27
CA LYS A 136 -21.13 -47.80 27.91
C LYS A 136 -21.09 -46.28 27.72
N ARG A 137 -22.15 -45.58 28.11
CA ARG A 137 -22.23 -44.11 27.98
C ARG A 137 -21.13 -43.39 28.77
N TYR A 138 -20.83 -43.82 29.99
CA TYR A 138 -19.73 -43.21 30.75
C TYR A 138 -18.35 -43.44 30.12
N GLU A 139 -18.10 -44.62 29.54
CA GLU A 139 -16.85 -44.89 28.84
C GLU A 139 -16.70 -44.02 27.59
N GLU A 140 -17.79 -43.77 26.86
CA GLU A 140 -17.84 -42.86 25.73
C GLU A 140 -17.60 -41.41 26.17
N GLU A 141 -18.32 -40.92 27.19
CA GLU A 141 -18.15 -39.56 27.75
C GLU A 141 -16.69 -39.30 28.19
N VAL A 142 -16.06 -40.27 28.88
CA VAL A 142 -14.67 -40.14 29.31
C VAL A 142 -13.71 -40.11 28.12
N ARG A 143 -13.96 -40.92 27.08
CA ARG A 143 -13.15 -40.94 25.87
C ARG A 143 -13.25 -39.61 25.11
N GLU A 144 -14.45 -39.08 24.94
CA GLU A 144 -14.67 -37.79 24.29
C GLU A 144 -13.99 -36.65 25.03
N GLN A 145 -14.05 -36.62 26.37
CA GLN A 145 -13.35 -35.61 27.17
C GLN A 145 -11.82 -35.68 27.00
N LEU A 146 -11.27 -36.89 26.92
CA LEU A 146 -9.83 -37.10 26.69
C LEU A 146 -9.42 -36.63 25.30
N ASP A 147 -10.20 -36.96 24.27
CA ASP A 147 -9.95 -36.56 22.89
C ASP A 147 -10.10 -35.04 22.70
N PHE A 148 -11.11 -34.42 23.33
CA PHE A 148 -11.29 -32.98 23.35
C PHE A 148 -10.08 -32.28 24.00
N THR A 149 -9.66 -32.73 25.18
CA THR A 149 -8.50 -32.15 25.90
C THR A 149 -7.21 -32.26 25.08
N ARG A 150 -6.99 -33.40 24.40
CA ARG A 150 -5.87 -33.61 23.48
C ARG A 150 -5.95 -32.68 22.27
N THR A 151 -7.14 -32.46 21.73
CA THR A 151 -7.35 -31.59 20.56
C THR A 151 -7.07 -30.13 20.89
N VAL A 152 -7.58 -29.62 22.02
CA VAL A 152 -7.37 -28.22 22.46
C VAL A 152 -5.88 -27.91 22.65
N THR A 153 -5.13 -28.83 23.26
CA THR A 153 -3.69 -28.65 23.45
C THR A 153 -2.90 -28.74 22.14
N THR A 154 -3.42 -29.40 21.11
CA THR A 154 -2.72 -29.57 19.82
C THR A 154 -3.02 -28.45 18.84
N SER A 155 -4.25 -27.93 18.81
CA SER A 155 -4.71 -26.93 17.83
C SER A 155 -4.12 -25.53 18.04
N LEU A 156 -3.71 -25.21 19.27
CA LEU A 156 -3.06 -23.92 19.58
C LEU A 156 -1.60 -23.86 19.11
N GLY A 157 -1.00 -24.98 18.69
CA GLY A 157 0.42 -25.01 18.32
C GLY A 157 1.37 -24.77 19.49
N GLU A 158 0.88 -24.80 20.73
CA GLU A 158 1.66 -24.68 21.96
C GLU A 158 2.20 -26.05 22.36
N GLY A 159 3.50 -26.15 22.64
CA GLY A 159 4.09 -27.35 23.21
C GLY A 159 3.65 -27.49 24.68
N VAL A 160 3.07 -28.63 25.05
CA VAL A 160 2.64 -28.93 26.42
C VAL A 160 3.30 -30.21 26.89
N CYS A 161 4.02 -30.11 28.02
CA CYS A 161 4.64 -31.22 28.72
C CYS A 161 4.12 -31.29 30.17
N ALA A 162 3.85 -32.49 30.69
CA ALA A 162 3.61 -32.69 32.12
C ALA A 162 4.70 -33.58 32.72
N VAL A 163 5.11 -33.26 33.93
CA VAL A 163 6.13 -33.99 34.70
C VAL A 163 5.57 -34.44 36.06
N ASP A 164 6.13 -35.51 36.61
CA ASP A 164 5.85 -35.94 37.99
C ASP A 164 6.60 -35.09 39.03
N GLY A 165 6.43 -35.40 40.32
CA GLY A 165 7.11 -34.71 41.42
C GLY A 165 8.64 -34.83 41.43
N GLY A 166 9.24 -35.66 40.57
CA GLY A 166 10.68 -35.77 40.37
C GLY A 166 11.16 -35.21 39.04
N GLY A 167 10.35 -34.39 38.36
CA GLY A 167 10.71 -33.76 37.09
C GLY A 167 10.71 -34.71 35.88
N ARG A 168 10.13 -35.91 36.00
CA ARG A 168 10.11 -36.90 34.91
C ARG A 168 8.90 -36.76 34.03
N LEU A 169 9.07 -36.84 32.71
CA LEU A 169 7.99 -36.67 31.74
C LEU A 169 6.90 -37.75 31.90
N THR A 170 5.65 -37.31 32.07
CA THR A 170 4.45 -38.15 32.12
C THR A 170 3.57 -37.99 30.88
N PHE A 171 3.54 -36.78 30.30
CA PHE A 171 2.73 -36.45 29.12
C PHE A 171 3.45 -35.42 28.25
N MET A 172 3.25 -35.50 26.93
CA MET A 172 3.74 -34.55 25.94
C MET A 172 2.76 -34.53 24.77
N ASN A 173 2.34 -33.35 24.33
CA ASN A 173 1.45 -33.24 23.17
C ASN A 173 2.24 -33.26 21.84
N PRO A 174 1.59 -33.52 20.69
CA PRO A 174 2.26 -33.55 19.39
C PRO A 174 2.97 -32.25 19.00
N ALA A 175 2.48 -31.08 19.43
CA ALA A 175 3.15 -29.80 19.18
C ALA A 175 4.52 -29.71 19.87
N ALA A 176 4.61 -30.17 21.12
CA ALA A 176 5.89 -30.26 21.82
C ALA A 176 6.84 -31.24 21.14
N GLU A 177 6.33 -32.38 20.66
CA GLU A 177 7.15 -33.36 19.92
C GLU A 177 7.76 -32.74 18.66
N ALA A 178 6.96 -31.98 17.90
CA ALA A 178 7.41 -31.30 16.69
C ALA A 178 8.47 -30.22 16.97
N MET A 179 8.31 -29.42 18.04
CA MET A 179 9.27 -28.37 18.40
C MET A 179 10.59 -28.93 18.92
N LEU A 180 10.55 -29.97 19.76
CA LEU A 180 11.72 -30.54 20.43
C LEU A 180 12.42 -31.63 19.61
N GLY A 181 11.73 -32.25 18.65
CA GLY A 181 12.25 -33.34 17.83
C GLY A 181 12.31 -34.70 18.54
N TRP A 182 11.61 -34.84 19.66
CA TRP A 182 11.52 -36.06 20.46
C TRP A 182 10.08 -36.54 20.54
N THR A 183 9.84 -37.85 20.55
CA THR A 183 8.50 -38.37 20.81
C THR A 183 8.25 -38.55 22.32
N GLN A 184 6.98 -38.52 22.72
CA GLN A 184 6.55 -38.79 24.10
C GLN A 184 7.06 -40.16 24.56
N GLU A 185 7.02 -41.17 23.69
CA GLU A 185 7.48 -42.53 24.00
C GLU A 185 8.98 -42.58 24.30
N GLU A 186 9.80 -41.81 23.57
CA GLU A 186 11.24 -41.74 23.77
C GLU A 186 11.62 -41.03 25.08
N LEU A 187 10.80 -40.08 25.54
CA LEU A 187 11.08 -39.25 26.73
C LEU A 187 10.33 -39.67 27.99
N ARG A 188 9.36 -40.58 27.89
CA ARG A 188 8.55 -41.01 29.03
C ARG A 188 9.44 -41.51 30.18
N GLY A 189 9.28 -40.92 31.37
CA GLY A 189 10.04 -41.26 32.56
C GLY A 189 11.47 -40.66 32.64
N LYS A 190 11.93 -39.96 31.60
CA LYS A 190 13.20 -39.20 31.64
C LYS A 190 13.00 -37.83 32.29
N ASN A 191 14.05 -37.33 32.93
CA ASN A 191 14.06 -35.99 33.52
C ASN A 191 14.08 -34.94 32.39
N THR A 192 13.12 -34.03 32.37
CA THR A 192 12.98 -33.05 31.28
C THR A 192 14.07 -31.99 31.28
N HIS A 193 14.56 -31.59 32.46
CA HIS A 193 15.67 -30.64 32.60
C HIS A 193 16.91 -31.19 31.90
N GLU A 194 17.31 -32.42 32.22
CA GLU A 194 18.49 -33.07 31.64
C GLU A 194 18.41 -33.27 30.13
N VAL A 195 17.21 -33.28 29.55
CA VAL A 195 17.00 -33.56 28.12
C VAL A 195 16.97 -32.29 27.28
N PHE A 196 16.20 -31.26 27.67
CA PHE A 196 15.96 -30.10 26.80
C PHE A 196 15.99 -28.74 27.48
N HIS A 197 16.15 -28.64 28.81
CA HIS A 197 16.25 -27.36 29.54
C HIS A 197 17.53 -27.25 30.39
N PHE A 198 18.56 -28.05 30.10
CA PHE A 198 19.78 -28.15 30.89
C PHE A 198 20.79 -27.01 30.69
N GLN A 199 20.52 -26.03 29.83
CA GLN A 199 21.49 -24.98 29.48
C GLN A 199 20.84 -23.64 29.15
N THR A 200 21.61 -22.56 29.29
CA THR A 200 21.21 -21.20 28.91
C THR A 200 21.36 -20.94 27.40
N ALA A 201 20.88 -19.78 26.93
CA ALA A 201 21.06 -19.34 25.54
C ALA A 201 22.52 -19.31 25.08
N ASN A 202 23.46 -19.13 26.01
CA ASN A 202 24.91 -19.10 25.75
C ASN A 202 25.55 -20.50 25.79
N GLY A 203 24.78 -21.56 26.02
CA GLY A 203 25.26 -22.94 26.15
C GLY A 203 25.86 -23.29 27.51
N GLU A 204 25.68 -22.44 28.53
CA GLU A 204 26.14 -22.72 29.89
C GLU A 204 25.19 -23.69 30.58
N ARG A 205 25.71 -24.76 31.18
CA ARG A 205 24.89 -25.79 31.84
C ARG A 205 24.28 -25.29 33.14
N VAL A 206 22.97 -25.47 33.29
CA VAL A 206 22.19 -25.11 34.47
C VAL A 206 21.99 -26.36 35.32
N ALA A 207 22.20 -26.26 36.64
CA ALA A 207 21.91 -27.35 37.57
C ALA A 207 20.39 -27.54 37.73
N GLU A 208 19.94 -28.76 37.99
CA GLU A 208 18.50 -29.05 38.14
C GLU A 208 17.86 -28.25 39.29
N GLU A 209 18.61 -28.03 40.36
CA GLU A 209 18.19 -27.23 41.52
C GLU A 209 17.88 -25.77 41.16
N ASP A 210 18.51 -25.27 40.09
CA ASP A 210 18.36 -23.92 39.56
C ASP A 210 17.40 -23.88 38.35
N CYS A 211 16.75 -24.99 38.02
CA CYS A 211 15.81 -25.06 36.90
C CYS A 211 14.54 -24.27 37.20
N ALA A 212 14.39 -23.12 36.54
CA ALA A 212 13.23 -22.24 36.73
C ALA A 212 11.89 -22.91 36.41
N LEU A 213 11.86 -23.89 35.49
CA LEU A 213 10.66 -24.63 35.14
C LEU A 213 10.25 -25.66 36.20
N LEU A 214 11.22 -26.26 36.90
CA LEU A 214 10.99 -27.24 37.96
C LEU A 214 10.86 -26.61 39.34
N ALA A 215 11.26 -25.35 39.52
CA ALA A 215 11.09 -24.60 40.78
C ALA A 215 9.62 -24.52 41.26
N VAL A 216 8.66 -24.71 40.36
CA VAL A 216 7.23 -24.78 40.71
C VAL A 216 6.87 -26.02 41.53
N LEU A 217 7.66 -27.10 41.44
CA LEU A 217 7.45 -28.35 42.19
C LEU A 217 7.71 -28.17 43.69
N SER A 218 8.60 -27.26 44.06
CA SER A 218 8.93 -26.95 45.45
C SER A 218 8.15 -25.76 45.99
N SER A 219 7.94 -24.72 45.16
CA SER A 219 7.29 -23.47 45.58
C SER A 219 5.77 -23.46 45.43
N GLY A 220 5.21 -24.22 44.49
CA GLY A 220 3.81 -24.18 44.10
C GLY A 220 3.39 -22.91 43.34
N ALA A 221 4.29 -21.93 43.15
CA ALA A 221 4.03 -20.70 42.41
C ALA A 221 4.22 -20.91 40.91
N ALA A 222 3.32 -20.38 40.09
CA ALA A 222 3.47 -20.44 38.64
C ALA A 222 4.67 -19.60 38.17
N PHE A 223 5.39 -20.09 37.17
CA PHE A 223 6.52 -19.44 36.55
C PHE A 223 6.20 -19.05 35.11
N HIS A 224 6.64 -17.88 34.66
CA HIS A 224 6.48 -17.40 33.29
C HIS A 224 7.75 -16.68 32.83
N SER A 225 8.23 -16.97 31.61
CA SER A 225 9.44 -16.37 31.05
C SER A 225 9.50 -16.47 29.53
N GLU A 226 10.02 -15.43 28.88
CA GLU A 226 10.41 -15.41 27.45
C GLU A 226 11.93 -15.37 27.24
N LYS A 227 12.68 -15.61 28.33
CA LYS A 227 14.15 -15.61 28.37
C LYS A 227 14.75 -17.00 28.36
N GLU A 228 13.93 -18.03 28.55
CA GLU A 228 14.36 -19.42 28.51
C GLU A 228 14.67 -19.85 27.08
N VAL A 229 15.48 -20.90 26.97
CA VAL A 229 15.74 -21.60 25.71
C VAL A 229 15.52 -23.09 25.91
N PHE A 230 15.09 -23.78 24.87
CA PHE A 230 15.12 -25.23 24.81
C PHE A 230 16.16 -25.71 23.81
N THR A 231 16.61 -26.94 24.02
CA THR A 231 17.54 -27.65 23.14
C THR A 231 16.80 -28.78 22.43
N ARG A 232 16.80 -28.76 21.09
CA ARG A 232 16.20 -29.83 20.26
C ARG A 232 17.07 -31.09 20.29
N ARG A 233 16.52 -32.21 19.81
CA ARG A 233 17.24 -33.49 19.67
C ARG A 233 18.55 -33.39 18.88
N ASP A 234 18.62 -32.51 17.89
CA ASP A 234 19.80 -32.28 17.06
C ASP A 234 20.88 -31.39 17.75
N GLY A 235 20.60 -30.89 18.95
CA GLY A 235 21.46 -30.00 19.71
C GLY A 235 21.27 -28.51 19.42
N SER A 236 20.38 -28.14 18.48
CA SER A 236 20.06 -26.73 18.22
C SER A 236 19.31 -26.10 19.39
N ILE A 237 19.66 -24.86 19.72
CA ILE A 237 19.04 -24.08 20.79
C ILE A 237 18.02 -23.14 20.16
N PHE A 238 16.84 -22.99 20.77
CA PHE A 238 15.84 -22.02 20.36
C PHE A 238 15.20 -21.31 21.55
N PRO A 239 14.91 -20.01 21.42
CA PRO A 239 14.22 -19.25 22.46
C PRO A 239 12.76 -19.68 22.58
N ILE A 240 12.28 -19.72 23.83
CA ILE A 240 10.89 -20.04 24.12
C ILE A 240 10.19 -18.95 24.93
N ALA A 241 8.89 -18.81 24.73
CA ALA A 241 7.98 -18.22 25.71
C ALA A 241 7.31 -19.37 26.45
N CYS A 242 7.44 -19.43 27.77
CA CYS A 242 6.99 -20.57 28.56
C CYS A 242 6.23 -20.17 29.82
N THR A 243 5.36 -21.07 30.25
CA THR A 243 4.63 -21.00 31.52
C THR A 243 4.66 -22.37 32.18
N SER A 244 5.10 -22.44 33.44
CA SER A 244 5.11 -23.67 34.26
C SER A 244 4.15 -23.51 35.43
N SER A 245 3.28 -24.50 35.64
CA SER A 245 2.27 -24.50 36.71
C SER A 245 2.25 -25.83 37.44
N ALA A 246 2.14 -25.81 38.77
CA ALA A 246 2.08 -27.02 39.59
C ALA A 246 0.74 -27.76 39.42
N LEU A 247 0.79 -29.09 39.31
CA LEU A 247 -0.37 -29.97 39.31
C LEU A 247 -0.68 -30.39 40.76
N VAL A 248 -1.81 -29.94 41.30
CA VAL A 248 -2.18 -30.17 42.72
C VAL A 248 -3.40 -31.07 42.83
N SER A 249 -3.35 -32.08 43.71
CA SER A 249 -4.50 -32.90 44.08
C SER A 249 -4.51 -33.15 45.59
N LYS A 250 -5.67 -32.98 46.24
CA LYS A 250 -5.85 -33.15 47.69
C LYS A 250 -4.75 -32.46 48.52
N GLU A 251 -4.47 -31.19 48.20
CA GLU A 251 -3.45 -30.34 48.85
C GLU A 251 -1.98 -30.82 48.71
N ARG A 252 -1.71 -31.75 47.80
CA ARG A 252 -0.36 -32.22 47.49
C ARG A 252 0.02 -31.93 46.04
N ILE A 253 1.23 -31.41 45.82
CA ILE A 253 1.81 -31.27 44.48
C ILE A 253 2.15 -32.67 43.95
N LEU A 254 1.52 -33.04 42.84
CA LEU A 254 1.75 -34.30 42.14
C LEU A 254 2.79 -34.17 41.02
N GLY A 255 3.01 -32.96 40.51
CA GLY A 255 3.85 -32.71 39.35
C GLY A 255 3.73 -31.27 38.85
N ALA A 256 4.12 -31.03 37.61
CA ALA A 256 4.00 -29.72 36.95
C ALA A 256 3.60 -29.88 35.48
N VAL A 257 2.92 -28.86 34.94
CA VAL A 257 2.60 -28.73 33.52
C VAL A 257 3.34 -27.51 32.98
N VAL A 258 4.12 -27.71 31.92
CA VAL A 258 4.87 -26.69 31.21
C VAL A 258 4.24 -26.51 29.83
N ALA A 259 3.81 -25.29 29.54
CA ALA A 259 3.32 -24.88 28.23
C ALA A 259 4.33 -23.89 27.61
N PHE A 260 4.68 -24.05 26.33
CA PHE A 260 5.73 -23.26 25.69
C PHE A 260 5.54 -23.07 24.18
N TRP A 261 6.13 -21.99 23.67
CA TRP A 261 6.08 -21.58 22.27
C TRP A 261 7.50 -21.33 21.77
N ASP A 262 7.80 -21.75 20.55
CA ASP A 262 9.00 -21.31 19.85
C ASP A 262 8.82 -19.84 19.41
N ILE A 263 9.68 -18.95 19.91
CA ILE A 263 9.65 -17.51 19.60
C ILE A 263 10.80 -17.06 18.71
N THR A 264 11.47 -18.00 18.01
CA THR A 264 12.60 -17.72 17.13
C THR A 264 12.20 -16.71 16.05
N GLN A 265 11.16 -17.02 15.28
CA GLN A 265 10.67 -16.16 14.19
C GLN A 265 10.29 -14.77 14.71
N ARG A 266 9.56 -14.69 15.82
CA ARG A 266 9.15 -13.42 16.43
C ARG A 266 10.36 -12.54 16.80
N LYS A 267 11.41 -13.13 17.40
CA LYS A 267 12.63 -12.40 17.76
C LYS A 267 13.45 -11.96 16.54
N GLU A 268 13.49 -12.77 15.49
CA GLU A 268 14.13 -12.40 14.22
C GLU A 268 13.41 -11.23 13.54
N GLU A 269 12.08 -11.26 13.49
CA GLU A 269 11.25 -10.19 12.93
C GLU A 269 11.41 -8.88 13.72
N GLU A 270 11.42 -8.93 15.06
CA GLU A 270 11.66 -7.76 15.92
C GLU A 270 13.04 -7.14 15.68
N ALA A 271 14.08 -7.96 15.52
CA ALA A 271 15.43 -7.50 15.23
C ALA A 271 15.54 -6.86 13.84
N GLN A 272 14.91 -7.46 12.83
CA GLN A 272 14.84 -6.91 11.47
C GLN A 272 14.10 -5.58 11.45
N LEU A 273 12.98 -5.48 12.16
CA LEU A 273 12.18 -4.25 12.25
C LEU A 273 13.00 -3.11 12.88
N LEU A 274 13.76 -3.42 13.94
CA LEU A 274 14.61 -2.43 14.61
C LEU A 274 15.69 -1.91 13.66
N SER A 275 16.38 -2.81 12.94
CA SER A 275 17.39 -2.42 11.94
C SER A 275 16.80 -1.56 10.82
N ALA A 276 15.66 -1.97 10.26
CA ALA A 276 15.00 -1.21 9.20
C ALA A 276 14.55 0.19 9.67
N LYS A 277 14.12 0.32 10.92
CA LYS A 277 13.77 1.61 11.52
C LYS A 277 14.99 2.53 11.64
N GLU A 278 16.13 2.01 12.10
CA GLU A 278 17.37 2.78 12.21
C GLU A 278 17.86 3.27 10.83
N GLU A 279 17.82 2.41 9.81
CA GLU A 279 18.14 2.78 8.42
C GLU A 279 17.21 3.89 7.89
N THR A 280 15.91 3.76 8.15
CA THR A 280 14.90 4.75 7.73
C THR A 280 15.14 6.10 8.41
N GLU A 281 15.46 6.10 9.71
CA GLU A 281 15.79 7.32 10.46
C GLU A 281 17.11 7.96 9.99
N ALA A 282 18.08 7.17 9.55
CA ALA A 282 19.31 7.68 8.95
C ALA A 282 19.04 8.32 7.58
N ALA A 283 18.28 7.64 6.71
CA ALA A 283 17.90 8.15 5.40
C ALA A 283 17.10 9.46 5.50
N ASN A 284 16.14 9.55 6.42
CA ASN A 284 15.34 10.76 6.64
C ASN A 284 16.17 11.96 7.12
N ARG A 285 17.18 11.71 7.97
CA ARG A 285 18.13 12.74 8.39
C ARG A 285 18.94 13.27 7.22
N GLU A 286 19.41 12.38 6.34
CA GLU A 286 20.17 12.78 5.16
C GLU A 286 19.33 13.54 4.14
N ILE A 287 18.10 13.10 3.86
CA ILE A 287 17.14 13.81 3.00
C ILE A 287 16.88 15.22 3.54
N SER A 288 16.68 15.35 4.85
CA SER A 288 16.45 16.66 5.47
C SER A 288 17.66 17.59 5.32
N ARG A 289 18.88 17.06 5.46
CA ARG A 289 20.12 17.81 5.26
C ARG A 289 20.27 18.29 3.81
N LEU A 290 20.04 17.40 2.85
CA LEU A 290 20.12 17.72 1.42
C LEU A 290 19.05 18.74 1.01
N ASN A 291 17.83 18.62 1.51
CA ASN A 291 16.76 19.59 1.24
C ASN A 291 17.12 20.98 1.76
N HIS A 292 17.74 21.07 2.94
CA HIS A 292 18.18 22.36 3.47
C HIS A 292 19.27 22.99 2.59
N GLN A 293 20.26 22.20 2.16
CA GLN A 293 21.31 22.67 1.23
C GLN A 293 20.72 23.14 -0.10
N LEU A 294 19.75 22.41 -0.65
CA LEU A 294 19.06 22.80 -1.89
C LEU A 294 18.29 24.11 -1.73
N GLN A 295 17.63 24.33 -0.58
CA GLN A 295 16.93 25.58 -0.29
C GLN A 295 17.89 26.77 -0.20
N GLU A 296 19.07 26.60 0.42
CA GLU A 296 20.10 27.64 0.48
C GLU A 296 20.64 28.00 -0.91
N GLU A 297 20.95 27.00 -1.75
CA GLU A 297 21.40 27.22 -3.13
C GLU A 297 20.31 27.90 -3.98
N ASN A 298 19.05 27.49 -3.86
CA ASN A 298 17.94 28.16 -4.56
C ASN A 298 17.81 29.62 -4.15
N LEU A 299 17.90 29.93 -2.84
CA LEU A 299 17.83 31.31 -2.37
C LEU A 299 18.97 32.17 -2.95
N ARG A 300 20.17 31.59 -3.00
CA ARG A 300 21.35 32.25 -3.58
C ARG A 300 21.18 32.50 -5.07
N LEU A 301 20.74 31.49 -5.84
CA LEU A 301 20.52 31.61 -7.29
C LEU A 301 19.44 32.65 -7.59
N SER A 302 18.32 32.66 -6.86
CA SER A 302 17.30 33.69 -7.01
C SER A 302 17.84 35.11 -6.75
N ALA A 303 18.74 35.27 -5.78
CA ALA A 303 19.40 36.56 -5.54
C ALA A 303 20.33 36.95 -6.72
N GLU A 304 21.08 36.01 -7.29
CA GLU A 304 21.93 36.25 -8.48
C GLU A 304 21.09 36.62 -9.73
N LEU A 305 19.94 35.97 -9.91
CA LEU A 305 18.98 36.30 -10.98
C LEU A 305 18.32 37.66 -10.77
N GLU A 306 18.01 38.05 -9.52
CA GLU A 306 17.50 39.38 -9.21
C GLU A 306 18.48 40.49 -9.60
N VAL A 307 19.78 40.29 -9.37
CA VAL A 307 20.82 41.23 -9.84
C VAL A 307 20.79 41.35 -11.36
N THR A 308 20.67 40.23 -12.07
CA THR A 308 20.62 40.22 -13.55
C THR A 308 19.41 40.97 -14.07
N ARG A 309 18.23 40.74 -13.49
CA ARG A 309 17.00 41.48 -13.81
C ARG A 309 17.18 42.99 -13.65
N ARG A 310 17.80 43.39 -12.55
CA ARG A 310 18.08 44.80 -12.26
C ARG A 310 19.04 45.41 -13.29
N LEU A 311 20.04 44.65 -13.73
CA LEU A 311 20.95 45.10 -14.80
C LEU A 311 20.19 45.33 -16.10
N GLN A 312 19.30 44.42 -16.52
CA GLN A 312 18.47 44.63 -17.71
C GLN A 312 17.62 45.90 -17.60
N GLN A 313 16.91 46.08 -16.48
CA GLN A 313 16.06 47.25 -16.23
C GLN A 313 16.83 48.58 -16.24
N MET A 314 18.12 48.58 -15.88
CA MET A 314 18.94 49.78 -15.89
C MET A 314 19.31 50.28 -17.29
N VAL A 315 19.27 49.40 -18.31
CA VAL A 315 19.67 49.75 -19.68
C VAL A 315 18.46 50.14 -20.54
N LEU A 316 17.25 49.81 -20.11
CA LEU A 316 16.02 50.17 -20.82
C LEU A 316 15.80 51.70 -20.92
N PRO A 317 15.15 52.18 -22.00
CA PRO A 317 14.77 53.58 -22.17
C PRO A 317 13.98 54.14 -20.98
N ARG A 318 14.36 55.33 -20.52
CA ARG A 318 13.66 56.00 -19.42
C ARG A 318 12.39 56.72 -19.94
N PRO A 319 11.31 56.83 -19.15
CA PRO A 319 10.10 57.55 -19.57
C PRO A 319 10.34 59.00 -20.02
N ALA A 320 11.32 59.67 -19.40
CA ALA A 320 11.74 61.02 -19.78
C ALA A 320 12.40 61.08 -21.18
N GLU A 321 13.11 60.02 -21.59
CA GLU A 321 13.70 59.90 -22.92
C GLU A 321 12.59 59.72 -23.96
N LEU A 322 11.61 58.86 -23.69
CA LEU A 322 10.45 58.64 -24.56
C LEU A 322 9.63 59.92 -24.78
N SER A 323 9.39 60.67 -23.70
CA SER A 323 8.63 61.93 -23.75
C SER A 323 9.37 63.09 -24.41
N SER A 324 10.69 62.96 -24.65
CA SER A 324 11.51 64.01 -25.26
C SER A 324 11.47 64.02 -26.79
N VAL A 325 10.93 62.96 -27.40
CA VAL A 325 10.84 62.84 -28.85
C VAL A 325 9.79 63.82 -29.40
N ALA A 326 10.23 64.74 -30.25
CA ALA A 326 9.35 65.74 -30.85
C ALA A 326 8.56 65.15 -32.04
N GLY A 327 7.25 65.38 -32.07
CA GLY A 327 6.38 65.01 -33.21
C GLY A 327 5.90 63.56 -33.23
N LEU A 328 6.37 62.72 -32.30
CA LEU A 328 5.94 61.33 -32.13
C LEU A 328 5.73 61.04 -30.65
N GLY A 329 4.50 60.72 -30.25
CA GLY A 329 4.19 60.25 -28.90
C GLY A 329 4.56 58.78 -28.76
N ILE A 330 5.38 58.44 -27.75
CA ILE A 330 5.86 57.08 -27.53
C ILE A 330 5.49 56.63 -26.13
N ALA A 331 4.85 55.46 -26.04
CA ALA A 331 4.53 54.79 -24.80
C ALA A 331 5.03 53.34 -24.87
N ALA A 332 5.73 52.87 -23.86
CA ALA A 332 6.32 51.53 -23.85
C ALA A 332 6.08 50.82 -22.51
N TYR A 333 5.97 49.50 -22.57
CA TYR A 333 5.85 48.62 -21.41
C TYR A 333 6.62 47.34 -21.68
N MET A 334 7.31 46.83 -20.66
CA MET A 334 7.95 45.52 -20.67
C MET A 334 7.80 44.86 -19.31
N HIS A 335 7.37 43.60 -19.30
CA HIS A 335 7.23 42.79 -18.10
C HIS A 335 7.69 41.36 -18.35
N PRO A 336 8.76 40.90 -17.67
CA PRO A 336 9.25 39.55 -17.89
C PRO A 336 8.35 38.51 -17.19
N ALA A 337 8.14 37.36 -17.82
CA ALA A 337 7.43 36.22 -17.23
C ALA A 337 8.24 35.50 -16.14
N THR A 338 9.57 35.57 -16.24
CA THR A 338 10.50 34.95 -15.27
C THR A 338 11.43 35.98 -14.63
N GLU A 339 12.38 35.53 -13.81
CA GLU A 339 13.32 36.42 -13.14
C GLU A 339 14.19 37.20 -14.15
N VAL A 340 14.48 36.64 -15.34
CA VAL A 340 15.24 37.30 -16.42
C VAL A 340 14.55 37.07 -17.75
N GLY A 341 14.16 38.15 -18.43
CA GLY A 341 13.45 38.11 -19.70
C GLY A 341 14.37 38.03 -20.92
N GLY A 342 13.84 37.49 -22.02
CA GLY A 342 14.40 37.49 -23.37
C GLY A 342 13.97 38.71 -24.20
N ASP A 343 12.84 39.33 -23.86
CA ASP A 343 12.31 40.48 -24.58
C ASP A 343 13.29 41.67 -24.62
N TYR A 344 13.40 42.27 -25.81
CA TYR A 344 14.23 43.40 -26.12
C TYR A 344 13.35 44.59 -26.53
N TYR A 345 13.57 45.76 -25.92
CA TYR A 345 13.14 47.02 -26.52
C TYR A 345 14.15 48.14 -26.32
N ASP A 346 14.27 49.02 -27.31
CA ASP A 346 15.10 50.22 -27.22
C ASP A 346 14.52 51.37 -28.04
N VAL A 347 14.81 52.60 -27.61
CA VAL A 347 14.39 53.83 -28.28
C VAL A 347 15.56 54.80 -28.25
N LEU A 348 16.18 55.00 -29.41
CA LEU A 348 17.44 55.73 -29.56
C LEU A 348 17.24 56.93 -30.48
N GLN A 349 17.49 58.13 -29.96
CA GLN A 349 17.44 59.36 -30.75
C GLN A 349 18.87 59.84 -31.06
N ASP A 350 19.15 60.17 -32.32
CA ASP A 350 20.40 60.81 -32.70
C ASP A 350 20.33 62.34 -32.52
N GLY A 351 21.49 63.02 -32.56
CA GLY A 351 21.55 64.48 -32.41
C GLY A 351 20.89 65.27 -33.56
N ASN A 352 20.48 64.60 -34.64
CA ASN A 352 19.83 65.18 -35.81
C ASN A 352 18.30 64.96 -35.79
N GLY A 353 17.76 64.31 -34.76
CA GLY A 353 16.33 64.04 -34.61
C GLY A 353 15.84 62.76 -35.30
N LYS A 354 16.74 61.93 -35.85
CA LYS A 354 16.38 60.58 -36.31
C LYS A 354 16.20 59.66 -35.12
N LEU A 355 15.21 58.81 -35.19
CA LEU A 355 14.84 57.90 -34.12
C LEU A 355 14.96 56.46 -34.61
N LYS A 356 15.63 55.61 -33.84
CA LYS A 356 15.65 54.16 -34.04
C LYS A 356 14.92 53.50 -32.89
N ILE A 357 13.87 52.76 -33.21
CA ILE A 357 13.07 51.98 -32.24
C ILE A 357 13.30 50.51 -32.54
N GLY A 358 13.63 49.73 -31.52
CA GLY A 358 13.80 48.30 -31.65
C GLY A 358 12.87 47.53 -30.74
N ILE A 359 12.37 46.41 -31.24
CA ILE A 359 11.66 45.39 -30.45
C ILE A 359 12.14 44.01 -30.90
N GLY A 360 12.24 43.06 -29.99
CA GLY A 360 12.61 41.70 -30.32
C GLY A 360 12.35 40.74 -29.17
N ASP A 361 12.38 39.46 -29.48
CA ASP A 361 12.27 38.40 -28.47
C ASP A 361 13.31 37.29 -28.72
N VAL A 362 14.02 36.94 -27.65
CA VAL A 362 15.01 35.88 -27.63
C VAL A 362 14.32 34.56 -27.34
N THR A 363 14.64 33.52 -28.11
CA THR A 363 14.03 32.21 -27.94
C THR A 363 14.14 31.66 -26.51
N GLY A 364 13.00 31.59 -25.81
CA GLY A 364 12.88 31.15 -24.43
C GLY A 364 13.50 32.11 -23.40
N HIS A 365 13.34 31.83 -22.12
CA HIS A 365 13.67 32.76 -21.04
C HIS A 365 14.92 32.36 -20.22
N GLY A 366 15.39 33.24 -19.35
CA GLY A 366 16.47 32.98 -18.38
C GLY A 366 17.77 33.75 -18.65
N LEU A 367 18.85 33.33 -17.97
CA LEU A 367 20.11 34.08 -17.96
C LEU A 367 20.76 34.24 -19.35
N GLU A 368 20.81 33.16 -20.14
CA GLU A 368 21.40 33.21 -21.50
C GLU A 368 20.63 34.16 -22.41
N SER A 369 19.30 34.11 -22.36
CA SER A 369 18.44 35.01 -23.13
C SER A 369 18.66 36.46 -22.73
N GLY A 370 18.75 36.73 -21.42
CA GLY A 370 19.01 38.07 -20.94
C GLY A 370 20.40 38.62 -21.29
N VAL A 371 21.41 37.76 -21.35
CA VAL A 371 22.76 38.13 -21.81
C VAL A 371 22.75 38.45 -23.32
N LEU A 372 22.07 37.62 -24.13
CA LEU A 372 21.92 37.87 -25.57
C LEU A 372 21.19 39.19 -25.85
N MET A 373 20.12 39.48 -25.12
CA MET A 373 19.39 40.75 -25.21
C MET A 373 20.32 41.95 -24.94
N LEU A 374 21.14 41.89 -23.88
CA LEU A 374 22.11 42.95 -23.57
C LEU A 374 23.19 43.10 -24.65
N MET A 375 23.67 42.00 -25.23
CA MET A 375 24.63 42.03 -26.34
C MET A 375 24.05 42.75 -27.56
N VAL A 376 22.81 42.42 -27.91
CA VAL A 376 22.10 43.05 -29.04
C VAL A 376 21.88 44.53 -28.74
N GLN A 377 21.42 44.87 -27.55
CA GLN A 377 21.20 46.27 -27.16
C GLN A 377 22.49 47.11 -27.27
N MET A 378 23.62 46.58 -26.80
CA MET A 378 24.90 47.28 -26.92
C MET A 378 25.37 47.40 -28.37
N ALA A 379 25.18 46.36 -29.17
CA ALA A 379 25.54 46.38 -30.57
C ALA A 379 24.68 47.38 -31.38
N VAL A 380 23.35 47.38 -31.17
CA VAL A 380 22.43 48.35 -31.80
C VAL A 380 22.81 49.78 -31.43
N ARG A 381 23.07 50.06 -30.13
CA ARG A 381 23.52 51.38 -29.68
C ARG A 381 24.84 51.80 -30.31
N THR A 382 25.78 50.86 -30.43
CA THR A 382 27.11 51.13 -31.02
C THR A 382 27.01 51.43 -32.51
N LEU A 383 26.22 50.65 -33.26
CA LEU A 383 25.99 50.87 -34.69
C LEU A 383 25.26 52.19 -34.96
N GLN A 384 24.28 52.53 -34.12
CA GLN A 384 23.59 53.82 -34.19
C GLN A 384 24.55 54.99 -33.94
N ALA A 385 25.41 54.88 -32.92
CA ALA A 385 26.41 55.91 -32.61
C ALA A 385 27.49 56.05 -33.71
N ALA A 386 27.80 54.96 -34.43
CA ALA A 386 28.68 54.97 -35.59
C ALA A 386 28.03 55.62 -36.83
N GLY A 387 26.71 55.81 -36.82
CA GLY A 387 25.96 56.44 -37.92
C GLY A 387 25.70 55.51 -39.10
N GLU A 388 25.63 54.19 -38.89
CA GLU A 388 25.20 53.25 -39.93
C GLU A 388 23.71 53.46 -40.24
N GLY A 389 23.42 54.02 -41.41
CA GLY A 389 22.07 54.44 -41.79
C GLY A 389 21.34 53.49 -42.72
N ASP A 390 22.04 52.46 -43.24
CA ASP A 390 21.45 51.44 -44.10
C ASP A 390 20.88 50.29 -43.25
N PRO A 391 19.55 50.05 -43.23
CA PRO A 391 18.94 49.05 -42.35
C PRO A 391 19.44 47.62 -42.58
N GLU A 392 19.69 47.26 -43.85
CA GLU A 392 20.14 45.92 -44.22
C GLU A 392 21.58 45.69 -43.76
N ARG A 393 22.51 46.62 -44.06
CA ARG A 393 23.87 46.53 -43.53
C ARG A 393 23.91 46.57 -41.99
N PHE A 394 23.04 47.35 -41.36
CA PHE A 394 22.94 47.44 -39.91
C PHE A 394 22.65 46.06 -39.28
N LEU A 395 21.62 45.37 -39.77
CA LEU A 395 21.24 44.04 -39.28
C LEU A 395 22.30 42.97 -39.61
N ALA A 396 22.96 43.05 -40.77
CA ALA A 396 24.03 42.12 -41.14
C ALA A 396 25.22 42.22 -40.18
N VAL A 397 25.70 43.42 -39.87
CA VAL A 397 26.82 43.64 -38.93
C VAL A 397 26.42 43.28 -37.50
N LEU A 398 25.17 43.57 -37.12
CA LEU A 398 24.63 43.14 -35.83
C LEU A 398 24.67 41.61 -35.70
N ASN A 399 24.22 40.89 -36.72
CA ASN A 399 24.22 39.42 -36.73
C ASN A 399 25.64 38.85 -36.62
N GLU A 400 26.58 39.37 -37.40
CA GLU A 400 27.98 38.92 -37.35
C GLU A 400 28.56 39.05 -35.93
N ALA A 401 28.32 40.19 -35.28
CA ALA A 401 28.77 40.44 -33.91
C ALA A 401 28.13 39.49 -32.88
N VAL A 402 26.83 39.20 -33.03
CA VAL A 402 26.07 38.34 -32.12
C VAL A 402 26.41 36.86 -32.34
N TRP A 403 26.47 36.41 -33.59
CA TRP A 403 26.78 35.03 -33.98
C TRP A 403 28.11 34.57 -33.37
N GLY A 404 29.18 35.36 -33.51
CA GLY A 404 30.48 35.03 -32.94
C GLY A 404 30.46 34.85 -31.41
N ASN A 405 29.63 35.63 -30.71
CA ASN A 405 29.47 35.51 -29.26
C ASN A 405 28.67 34.26 -28.86
N LEU A 406 27.61 33.92 -29.61
CA LEU A 406 26.82 32.71 -29.37
C LEU A 406 27.66 31.44 -29.56
N GLN A 407 28.47 31.37 -30.61
CA GLN A 407 29.40 30.26 -30.83
C GLN A 407 30.41 30.12 -29.69
N ARG A 408 30.87 31.25 -29.12
CA ARG A 408 31.76 31.25 -27.97
C ARG A 408 31.08 30.77 -26.68
N MET A 409 29.81 31.13 -26.50
CA MET A 409 28.99 30.68 -25.35
C MET A 409 28.57 29.22 -25.49
N GLY A 410 28.60 28.65 -26.70
CA GLY A 410 28.04 27.32 -26.97
C GLY A 410 26.52 27.31 -26.86
N SER A 411 25.87 28.45 -27.13
CA SER A 411 24.41 28.63 -27.03
C SER A 411 23.77 28.60 -28.42
N ASP A 412 22.61 27.98 -28.53
CA ASP A 412 21.78 27.87 -29.74
C ASP A 412 20.62 28.87 -29.77
N LYS A 413 20.62 29.81 -28.81
CA LYS A 413 19.66 30.91 -28.71
C LYS A 413 19.74 31.83 -29.93
N ASN A 414 18.61 32.37 -30.32
CA ASN A 414 18.49 33.35 -31.38
C ASN A 414 17.44 34.40 -31.00
N LEU A 415 17.47 35.54 -31.69
CA LEU A 415 16.61 36.69 -31.41
C LEU A 415 15.82 37.04 -32.65
N SER A 416 14.49 37.03 -32.55
CA SER A 416 13.64 37.77 -33.48
C SER A 416 13.82 39.28 -33.19
N LEU A 417 14.09 40.10 -34.20
CA LEU A 417 14.34 41.53 -34.02
C LEU A 417 13.76 42.34 -35.16
N SER A 418 12.95 43.34 -34.83
CA SER A 418 12.53 44.40 -35.75
C SER A 418 13.08 45.74 -35.32
N LEU A 419 13.60 46.49 -36.30
CA LEU A 419 14.10 47.85 -36.13
C LEU A 419 13.29 48.80 -37.02
N VAL A 420 12.90 49.93 -36.44
CA VAL A 420 12.19 51.02 -37.08
C VAL A 420 13.06 52.26 -37.08
N ASP A 421 13.45 52.71 -38.26
CA ASP A 421 14.05 54.03 -38.47
C ASP A 421 12.96 55.06 -38.77
N TYR A 422 12.79 56.03 -37.89
CA TYR A 422 11.79 57.10 -38.01
C TYR A 422 12.45 58.45 -38.26
N GLU A 423 11.98 59.15 -39.30
CA GLU A 423 12.37 60.51 -39.63
C GLU A 423 11.18 61.25 -40.25
N ALA A 424 10.72 62.32 -39.60
CA ALA A 424 9.70 63.25 -40.11
C ALA A 424 8.42 62.60 -40.68
N GLY A 425 7.85 61.61 -39.97
CA GLY A 425 6.63 60.91 -40.39
C GLY A 425 6.86 59.74 -41.36
N CYS A 426 8.10 59.45 -41.73
CA CYS A 426 8.45 58.25 -42.48
C CYS A 426 9.08 57.22 -41.53
N MET A 427 8.55 56.00 -41.53
CA MET A 427 9.10 54.84 -40.84
C MET A 427 9.69 53.87 -41.85
N ARG A 428 10.92 53.40 -41.64
CA ARG A 428 11.47 52.23 -42.32
C ARG A 428 11.53 51.06 -41.36
N LEU A 429 10.70 50.05 -41.59
CA LEU A 429 10.67 48.81 -40.82
C LEU A 429 11.60 47.80 -41.47
N SER A 430 12.49 47.20 -40.68
CA SER A 430 13.45 46.16 -41.09
C SER A 430 13.56 45.08 -40.03
N GLY A 431 14.05 43.90 -40.40
CA GLY A 431 14.16 42.77 -39.48
C GLY A 431 12.84 42.01 -39.31
N GLN A 432 12.89 40.92 -38.55
CA GLN A 432 11.77 40.01 -38.33
C GLN A 432 11.48 39.86 -36.84
N HIS A 433 10.34 40.38 -36.39
CA HIS A 433 9.75 40.17 -35.07
C HIS A 433 8.27 40.56 -35.13
N GLU A 434 7.39 39.60 -34.83
CA GLU A 434 5.94 39.76 -34.87
C GLU A 434 5.43 40.58 -36.08
N SER A 435 4.20 41.09 -36.03
CA SER A 435 3.70 42.00 -37.06
C SER A 435 3.57 43.41 -36.50
N LEU A 436 3.77 44.44 -37.34
CA LEU A 436 3.46 45.82 -36.94
C LEU A 436 1.97 46.09 -37.16
N LEU A 437 1.27 46.58 -36.13
CA LEU A 437 -0.13 47.00 -36.26
C LEU A 437 -0.20 48.48 -36.58
N LEU A 438 -0.90 48.84 -37.64
CA LEU A 438 -1.11 50.23 -38.06
C LEU A 438 -2.60 50.58 -37.97
N ALA A 439 -2.95 51.42 -37.01
CA ALA A 439 -4.29 51.94 -36.85
C ALA A 439 -4.39 53.35 -37.45
N ARG A 440 -5.38 53.52 -38.34
CA ARG A 440 -5.71 54.81 -38.94
C ARG A 440 -7.16 55.14 -38.61
N SER A 441 -7.44 56.41 -38.30
CA SER A 441 -8.78 56.82 -37.90
C SER A 441 -9.85 56.42 -38.93
N GLY A 442 -10.86 55.66 -38.47
CA GLY A 442 -11.99 55.22 -39.28
C GLY A 442 -11.69 54.10 -40.28
N LYS A 443 -10.53 53.43 -40.19
CA LYS A 443 -10.16 52.26 -41.00
C LYS A 443 -9.87 51.07 -40.08
N PRO A 444 -10.07 49.83 -40.57
CA PRO A 444 -9.63 48.65 -39.83
C PRO A 444 -8.12 48.66 -39.64
N VAL A 445 -7.64 48.08 -38.54
CA VAL A 445 -6.20 47.96 -38.26
C VAL A 445 -5.52 47.15 -39.37
N GLN A 446 -4.44 47.70 -39.94
CA GLN A 446 -3.59 47.00 -40.88
C GLN A 446 -2.51 46.22 -40.14
N ILE A 447 -2.38 44.93 -40.45
CA ILE A 447 -1.30 44.07 -39.96
C ILE A 447 -0.21 44.05 -41.02
N ILE A 448 0.99 44.49 -40.65
CA ILE A 448 2.16 44.53 -41.52
C ILE A 448 3.10 43.40 -41.09
N GLU A 449 3.10 42.32 -41.85
CA GLU A 449 3.95 41.15 -41.62
C GLU A 449 5.45 41.50 -41.79
N THR A 450 6.29 41.00 -40.88
CA THR A 450 7.75 41.21 -40.89
C THR A 450 8.54 40.00 -41.39
N THR A 451 7.88 38.86 -41.64
CA THR A 451 8.48 37.57 -42.04
C THR A 451 9.41 37.65 -43.25
N HIS A 452 9.24 38.65 -44.11
CA HIS A 452 10.04 38.86 -45.32
C HIS A 452 11.02 40.04 -45.22
N LEU A 453 11.16 40.64 -44.05
CA LEU A 453 12.00 41.83 -43.80
C LEU A 453 13.29 41.49 -43.06
N GLY A 454 13.47 40.25 -42.62
CA GLY A 454 14.70 39.82 -41.97
C GLY A 454 14.73 38.33 -41.67
N PHE A 455 15.66 37.97 -40.81
CA PHE A 455 15.86 36.61 -40.31
C PHE A 455 16.25 36.68 -38.83
N PRO A 456 15.97 35.65 -38.00
CA PRO A 456 16.37 35.66 -36.60
C PRO A 456 17.88 35.83 -36.42
N ILE A 457 18.26 36.81 -35.62
CA ILE A 457 19.64 37.17 -35.31
C ILE A 457 20.29 36.04 -34.51
N GLY A 458 21.49 35.63 -34.92
CA GLY A 458 22.25 34.57 -34.27
C GLY A 458 21.82 33.16 -34.67
N MET A 459 20.85 33.00 -35.59
CA MET A 459 20.43 31.68 -36.07
C MET A 459 21.35 31.12 -37.16
N MET A 460 21.95 32.00 -37.97
CA MET A 460 22.94 31.65 -38.99
C MET A 460 24.05 32.70 -39.05
N GLU A 461 25.21 32.31 -39.61
CA GLU A 461 26.37 33.19 -39.76
C GLU A 461 26.11 34.38 -40.69
N GLU A 462 25.54 34.10 -41.87
CA GLU A 462 25.20 35.10 -42.88
C GLU A 462 23.70 35.14 -43.11
N ILE A 463 23.10 36.32 -42.93
CA ILE A 463 21.65 36.54 -43.10
C ILE A 463 21.32 37.55 -44.21
N GLY A 464 22.33 38.09 -44.90
CA GLY A 464 22.18 39.24 -45.82
C GLY A 464 21.14 39.03 -46.93
N GLU A 465 20.99 37.81 -47.45
CA GLU A 465 20.02 37.49 -48.51
C GLU A 465 18.55 37.58 -48.07
N PHE A 466 18.30 37.59 -46.75
CA PHE A 466 16.97 37.64 -46.15
C PHE A 466 16.61 39.04 -45.65
N LEU A 467 17.54 39.99 -45.70
CA LEU A 467 17.34 41.34 -45.18
C LEU A 467 16.62 42.19 -46.22
N ALA A 468 15.56 42.85 -45.77
CA ALA A 468 14.84 43.84 -46.55
C ALA A 468 14.25 44.90 -45.61
N HIS A 469 13.67 45.94 -46.20
CA HIS A 469 12.97 46.95 -45.43
C HIS A 469 11.68 47.38 -46.14
N ARG A 470 10.76 47.94 -45.36
CA ARG A 470 9.49 48.47 -45.83
C ARG A 470 9.31 49.90 -45.34
N GLU A 471 9.03 50.81 -46.27
CA GLU A 471 8.70 52.20 -45.93
C GLU A 471 7.21 52.35 -45.64
N ILE A 472 6.89 53.06 -44.57
CA ILE A 472 5.53 53.33 -44.10
C ILE A 472 5.44 54.82 -43.79
N THR A 473 4.52 55.52 -44.45
CA THR A 473 4.22 56.93 -44.13
C THR A 473 3.13 56.99 -43.06
N LEU A 474 3.45 57.66 -41.95
CA LEU A 474 2.51 58.00 -40.88
C LEU A 474 1.90 59.38 -41.12
N GLU A 475 0.56 59.42 -41.17
CA GLU A 475 -0.18 60.67 -41.16
C GLU A 475 -0.46 61.10 -39.72
N ARG A 476 -0.78 62.38 -39.54
CA ARG A 476 -1.11 62.93 -38.22
C ARG A 476 -2.31 62.18 -37.61
N GLY A 477 -2.12 61.64 -36.41
CA GLY A 477 -3.11 60.83 -35.69
C GLY A 477 -3.00 59.32 -35.93
N ASP A 478 -2.18 58.87 -36.89
CA ASP A 478 -1.92 57.43 -37.07
C ASP A 478 -1.18 56.86 -35.86
N VAL A 479 -1.49 55.59 -35.55
CA VAL A 479 -0.89 54.84 -34.45
C VAL A 479 -0.24 53.57 -35.00
N ALA A 480 1.03 53.37 -34.67
CA ALA A 480 1.75 52.13 -34.93
C ALA A 480 2.03 51.41 -33.60
N VAL A 481 1.77 50.10 -33.55
CA VAL A 481 2.01 49.27 -32.37
C VAL A 481 2.96 48.14 -32.73
N LEU A 482 4.00 47.99 -31.90
CA LEU A 482 4.93 46.87 -31.88
C LEU A 482 4.69 46.08 -30.59
N TYR A 483 4.70 44.76 -30.67
CA TYR A 483 4.39 43.88 -29.53
C TYR A 483 5.22 42.59 -29.60
N SER A 484 5.42 41.94 -28.45
CA SER A 484 5.84 40.53 -28.36
C SER A 484 4.64 39.58 -28.33
N ASP A 485 4.87 38.34 -28.72
CA ASP A 485 3.89 37.24 -28.73
C ASP A 485 3.25 36.96 -27.35
N GLY A 486 3.91 37.33 -26.25
CA GLY A 486 3.36 37.29 -24.91
C GLY A 486 2.05 38.06 -24.71
N ILE A 487 1.65 38.95 -25.63
CA ILE A 487 0.32 39.58 -25.64
C ILE A 487 -0.74 38.71 -26.30
N PRO A 488 -0.67 38.40 -27.61
CA PRO A 488 -1.70 37.58 -28.26
C PRO A 488 -1.77 36.14 -27.74
N GLU A 489 -0.66 35.57 -27.28
CA GLU A 489 -0.59 34.19 -26.77
C GLU A 489 -0.95 34.08 -25.29
N ALA A 490 -1.11 35.20 -24.58
CA ALA A 490 -1.49 35.19 -23.17
C ALA A 490 -2.75 34.34 -22.91
N GLU A 491 -2.68 33.44 -21.94
CA GLU A 491 -3.70 32.43 -21.66
C GLU A 491 -4.51 32.77 -20.41
N ASN A 492 -5.84 32.60 -20.46
CA ASN A 492 -6.72 32.74 -19.30
C ASN A 492 -6.86 31.42 -18.52
N SER A 493 -7.61 31.42 -17.40
CA SER A 493 -7.82 30.21 -16.59
C SER A 493 -8.55 29.06 -17.30
N ALA A 494 -9.20 29.32 -18.43
CA ALA A 494 -9.91 28.33 -19.24
C ALA A 494 -9.05 27.76 -20.39
N GLY A 495 -7.82 28.26 -20.56
CA GLY A 495 -6.92 27.85 -21.63
C GLY A 495 -7.16 28.55 -22.97
N GLU A 496 -7.85 29.68 -22.96
CA GLU A 496 -8.09 30.48 -24.16
C GLU A 496 -7.01 31.56 -24.29
N HIS A 497 -6.48 31.74 -25.50
CA HIS A 497 -5.53 32.81 -25.83
C HIS A 497 -6.23 34.16 -25.99
N TYR A 498 -5.55 35.24 -25.64
CA TYR A 498 -6.07 36.61 -25.75
C TYR A 498 -6.41 36.99 -27.19
N GLY A 499 -5.56 36.57 -28.12
CA GLY A 499 -5.78 36.61 -29.56
C GLY A 499 -5.59 37.99 -30.20
N MET A 500 -5.14 37.99 -31.45
CA MET A 500 -4.88 39.21 -32.22
C MET A 500 -6.14 40.02 -32.50
N GLU A 501 -7.30 39.37 -32.69
CA GLU A 501 -8.57 40.05 -32.98
C GLU A 501 -8.96 41.03 -31.88
N ARG A 502 -8.66 40.68 -30.62
CA ARG A 502 -8.96 41.51 -29.46
C ARG A 502 -8.05 42.72 -29.37
N VAL A 503 -6.75 42.52 -29.60
CA VAL A 503 -5.75 43.61 -29.70
C VAL A 503 -6.17 44.62 -30.77
N CYS A 504 -6.46 44.16 -31.98
CA CYS A 504 -6.91 45.00 -33.09
C CYS A 504 -8.21 45.74 -32.74
N SER A 505 -9.21 45.03 -32.21
CA SER A 505 -10.51 45.63 -31.84
C SER A 505 -10.40 46.73 -30.78
N LEU A 506 -9.46 46.60 -29.84
CA LEU A 506 -9.22 47.61 -28.81
C LEU A 506 -8.45 48.81 -29.40
N LEU A 507 -7.47 48.54 -30.25
CA LEU A 507 -6.69 49.57 -30.94
C LEU A 507 -7.57 50.43 -31.86
N GLU A 508 -8.55 49.83 -32.56
CA GLU A 508 -9.53 50.56 -33.38
C GLU A 508 -10.38 51.55 -32.57
N LYS A 509 -10.74 51.19 -31.34
CA LYS A 509 -11.53 52.05 -30.43
C LYS A 509 -10.71 53.17 -29.82
N SER A 510 -9.44 52.89 -29.53
CA SER A 510 -8.53 53.77 -28.79
C SER A 510 -7.61 54.60 -29.68
N ALA A 511 -7.59 54.39 -31.00
CA ALA A 511 -6.68 55.07 -31.95
C ALA A 511 -6.63 56.61 -31.82
N ASN A 512 -7.73 57.24 -31.39
CA ASN A 512 -7.79 58.69 -31.18
C ASN A 512 -7.16 59.17 -29.86
N ALA A 513 -6.95 58.29 -28.89
CA ALA A 513 -6.35 58.60 -27.58
C ALA A 513 -4.83 58.79 -27.64
N GLU A 514 -4.23 59.36 -26.61
CA GLU A 514 -2.76 59.51 -26.53
C GLU A 514 -2.07 58.15 -26.43
N ALA A 515 -0.80 58.06 -26.84
CA ALA A 515 -0.06 56.79 -26.85
C ALA A 515 -0.07 56.08 -25.49
N GLU A 516 0.06 56.83 -24.40
CA GLU A 516 0.04 56.30 -23.03
C GLU A 516 -1.31 55.67 -22.69
N VAL A 517 -2.41 56.33 -23.09
CA VAL A 517 -3.78 55.85 -22.85
C VAL A 517 -4.05 54.57 -23.65
N ILE A 518 -3.61 54.50 -24.91
CA ILE A 518 -3.74 53.29 -25.73
C ILE A 518 -3.00 52.11 -25.09
N LYS A 519 -1.76 52.34 -24.64
CA LYS A 519 -0.95 51.34 -23.96
C LYS A 519 -1.62 50.87 -22.66
N ASP A 520 -2.08 51.80 -21.82
CA ASP A 520 -2.75 51.46 -20.55
C ASP A 520 -4.07 50.69 -20.78
N GLU A 521 -4.89 51.09 -21.75
CA GLU A 521 -6.14 50.38 -22.08
C GLU A 521 -5.91 48.95 -22.59
N LEU A 522 -4.87 48.74 -23.40
CA LEU A 522 -4.48 47.40 -23.87
C LEU A 522 -4.01 46.52 -22.71
N LEU A 523 -3.14 47.04 -21.85
CA LEU A 523 -2.60 46.29 -20.71
C LEU A 523 -3.68 45.98 -19.66
N ASP A 524 -4.60 46.91 -19.41
CA ASP A 524 -5.71 46.70 -18.48
C ASP A 524 -6.67 45.60 -18.96
N ASP A 525 -6.98 45.55 -20.26
CA ASP A 525 -7.83 44.49 -20.82
C ASP A 525 -7.10 43.13 -20.82
N LEU A 526 -5.81 43.12 -21.13
CA LEU A 526 -4.94 41.93 -21.05
C LEU A 526 -4.90 41.37 -19.62
N GLN A 527 -4.64 42.21 -18.62
CA GLN A 527 -4.62 41.79 -17.21
C GLN A 527 -5.97 41.26 -16.73
N ARG A 528 -7.09 41.90 -17.14
CA ARG A 528 -8.44 41.40 -16.83
C ARG A 528 -8.73 40.05 -17.48
N PHE A 529 -8.16 39.78 -18.65
CA PHE A 529 -8.30 38.51 -19.34
C PHE A 529 -7.50 37.39 -18.67
N ILE A 530 -6.23 37.63 -18.37
CA ILE A 530 -5.33 36.65 -17.72
C ILE A 530 -5.81 36.33 -16.29
N GLY A 531 -6.27 37.33 -15.55
CA GLY A 531 -6.74 37.18 -14.18
C GLY A 531 -5.60 36.84 -13.22
N ALA A 532 -5.69 35.68 -12.55
CA ALA A 532 -4.70 35.21 -11.57
C ALA A 532 -3.71 34.18 -12.15
N GLN A 533 -3.72 33.95 -13.48
CA GLN A 533 -2.81 33.01 -14.12
C GLN A 533 -1.37 33.53 -14.14
N LYS A 534 -0.43 32.58 -14.21
CA LYS A 534 0.99 32.90 -14.36
C LYS A 534 1.28 33.27 -15.81
N LEU A 535 2.09 34.30 -16.02
CA LEU A 535 2.63 34.64 -17.34
C LEU A 535 3.60 33.55 -17.80
N PHE A 536 3.39 33.06 -19.02
CA PHE A 536 4.24 32.04 -19.64
C PHE A 536 5.36 32.66 -20.47
N ASP A 537 5.13 33.85 -21.02
CA ASP A 537 6.12 34.59 -21.81
C ASP A 537 6.18 36.08 -21.46
N ASP A 538 7.26 36.71 -21.87
CA ASP A 538 7.53 38.12 -21.64
C ASP A 538 6.53 39.00 -22.43
N ILE A 539 6.06 40.07 -21.80
CA ILE A 539 5.15 41.03 -22.43
C ILE A 539 5.89 42.32 -22.72
N THR A 540 6.05 42.63 -24.00
CA THR A 540 6.56 43.91 -24.49
C THR A 540 5.56 44.58 -25.42
N LEU A 541 5.36 45.87 -25.22
CA LEU A 541 4.45 46.70 -26.00
C LEU A 541 5.07 48.07 -26.23
N ILE A 542 5.11 48.53 -27.48
CA ILE A 542 5.51 49.90 -27.84
C ILE A 542 4.41 50.51 -28.72
N VAL A 543 3.84 51.62 -28.26
CA VAL A 543 2.82 52.40 -28.98
C VAL A 543 3.45 53.69 -29.46
N LEU A 544 3.36 53.93 -30.76
CA LEU A 544 3.85 55.12 -31.46
C LEU A 544 2.67 55.88 -32.04
N LYS A 545 2.53 57.17 -31.73
CA LYS A 545 1.46 58.03 -32.24
C LYS A 545 2.01 59.27 -32.92
N GLN A 546 1.65 59.49 -34.18
CA GLN A 546 2.03 60.69 -34.92
C GLN A 546 1.22 61.92 -34.46
N LEU A 547 1.89 62.97 -33.98
CA LEU A 547 1.25 64.12 -33.30
C LEU A 547 0.79 65.28 -34.20
#